data_AF-A0AA40K3F5-F1
#
_entry.id   AF-A0AA40K3F5-F1
#
_cell.length_a   1.000
_cell.length_b   1.000
_cell.length_c   1.000
_cell.angle_alpha   90.00
_cell.angle_beta   90.00
_cell.angle_gamma   90.00
#
_symmetry.space_group_name_H-M   'P 1'
#
loop_
_entity.id
_entity.type
_entity.pdbx_description
1 polymer ?
#
loop_
_entity_poly.entity_id
_entity_poly.type
_entity_poly.pdbx_seq_one_letter_code
_entity_poly.pdbx_strand_id
1 'polypeptide(L)' 'VCGIVSAAGTAFDLLSSLPQIRIGLLVGIGGGIARPDEDVDIRLGDVVVGQPHGATGEVVQYDLVKAKSGGKRERKGFL' A
#
# COMPACT_ATOMS: atom_id res chain seq x y z
N VAL A 1 15.93 12.07 0.35
CA VAL A 1 14.99 11.58 1.37
C VAL A 1 14.00 10.68 0.67
N CYS A 2 13.87 9.41 1.06
CA CYS A 2 12.96 8.45 0.43
C CYS A 2 12.06 7.87 1.54
N GLY A 3 10.74 7.85 1.33
CA GLY A 3 9.79 7.36 2.31
C GLY A 3 8.39 7.95 2.11
N ILE A 4 7.44 7.47 2.92
CA ILE A 4 6.01 7.78 2.80
C ILE A 4 5.74 9.28 2.91
N VAL A 5 6.36 9.96 3.87
CA VAL A 5 6.18 11.41 4.07
C VAL A 5 6.62 12.20 2.83
N SER A 6 7.72 11.79 2.20
CA SER A 6 8.21 12.44 0.98
C SER A 6 7.27 12.19 -0.21
N ALA A 7 6.80 10.96 -0.38
CA ALA A 7 5.87 10.60 -1.46
C ALA A 7 4.52 11.31 -1.32
N ALA A 8 3.98 11.40 -0.09
CA ALA A 8 2.75 12.11 0.21
C ALA A 8 2.88 13.62 -0.06
N GLY A 9 4.00 14.23 0.33
CA GLY A 9 4.29 15.63 0.02
C GLY A 9 4.30 15.89 -1.48
N THR A 10 5.03 15.08 -2.25
CA THR A 10 5.07 15.22 -3.72
C THR A 10 3.70 15.00 -4.37
N ALA A 11 2.91 14.04 -3.90
CA ALA A 11 1.56 13.82 -4.41
C ALA A 11 0.64 15.03 -4.13
N PHE A 12 0.74 15.62 -2.94
CA PHE A 12 -0.01 16.82 -2.58
C PHE A 12 0.38 18.02 -3.47
N ASP A 13 1.68 18.23 -3.67
CA ASP A 13 2.19 19.31 -4.52
C ASP A 13 1.75 19.12 -6.00
N LEU A 14 1.75 17.88 -6.49
CA LEU A 14 1.25 17.53 -7.83
C LEU A 14 -0.23 17.84 -8.00
N LEU A 15 -1.07 17.44 -7.04
CA LEU A 15 -2.51 17.70 -7.08
C LEU A 15 -2.81 19.20 -7.02
N SER A 16 -2.04 19.94 -6.23
CA SER A 16 -2.16 21.40 -6.12
C SER A 16 -1.73 22.12 -7.40
N SER A 17 -0.61 21.69 -8.00
CA SER A 17 -0.01 22.39 -9.14
C SER A 17 -0.62 22.00 -10.49
N LEU A 18 -1.19 20.80 -10.59
CA LEU A 18 -1.71 20.23 -11.85
C LEU A 18 -3.14 19.71 -11.66
N PRO A 19 -4.14 20.61 -11.59
CA PRO A 19 -5.53 20.24 -11.29
C PRO A 19 -6.21 19.39 -12.38
N GLN A 20 -5.57 19.23 -13.55
CA GLN A 20 -6.05 18.36 -14.62
C GLN A 20 -5.62 16.90 -14.48
N ILE A 21 -4.75 16.56 -13.51
CA ILE A 21 -4.42 15.18 -13.21
C ILE A 21 -5.65 14.48 -12.61
N ARG A 22 -6.14 13.45 -13.28
CA ARG A 22 -7.33 12.68 -12.86
C ARG A 22 -6.98 11.31 -12.29
N ILE A 23 -5.76 10.82 -12.56
CA ILE A 23 -5.31 9.48 -12.20
C ILE A 23 -3.85 9.59 -11.75
N GLY A 24 -3.53 8.94 -10.64
CA GLY A 24 -2.17 8.77 -10.14
C GLY A 24 -1.89 7.28 -9.91
N LEU A 25 -0.70 6.82 -10.31
CA LEU A 25 -0.24 5.45 -10.06
C LEU A 25 1.01 5.51 -9.18
N LEU A 26 0.95 4.91 -8.00
CA LEU A 26 2.10 4.73 -7.12
C LEU A 26 2.76 3.38 -7.44
N VAL A 27 3.99 3.40 -7.97
CA VAL A 27 4.76 2.20 -8.32
C VAL A 27 5.98 2.12 -7.41
N GLY A 28 6.25 0.92 -6.89
CA GLY A 28 7.45 0.65 -6.10
C GLY A 28 7.75 -0.84 -6.05
N ILE A 29 8.98 -1.16 -5.65
CA ILE A 29 9.37 -2.52 -5.32
C ILE A 29 9.00 -2.81 -3.86
N GLY A 30 8.56 -4.03 -3.59
CA GLY A 30 8.22 -4.49 -2.24
C GLY A 30 8.62 -5.95 -2.05
N GLY A 31 8.77 -6.37 -0.79
CA GLY A 31 8.95 -7.78 -0.44
C GLY A 31 7.61 -8.47 -0.25
N GLY A 32 7.45 -9.67 -0.81
CA GLY A 32 6.29 -10.53 -0.60
C GLY A 32 6.52 -11.56 0.50
N ILE A 33 5.45 -11.98 1.18
CA ILE A 33 5.47 -13.11 2.13
C ILE A 33 4.61 -14.21 1.50
N ALA A 34 5.24 -15.22 0.90
CA ALA A 34 4.54 -16.38 0.38
C ALA A 34 3.94 -17.19 1.55
N ARG A 35 2.71 -17.67 1.39
CA ARG A 35 2.04 -18.62 2.29
C ARG A 35 1.60 -19.85 1.48
N PRO A 36 2.50 -20.80 1.23
CA PRO A 36 2.20 -21.99 0.44
C PRO A 36 1.09 -22.86 1.06
N ASP A 37 0.94 -22.78 2.38
CA ASP A 37 -0.11 -23.45 3.17
C ASP A 37 -1.51 -22.86 2.96
N GLU A 38 -1.59 -21.62 2.49
CA GLU A 38 -2.85 -20.91 2.20
C GLU A 38 -3.07 -20.72 0.69
N ASP A 39 -2.33 -21.46 -0.16
CA ASP A 39 -2.34 -21.33 -1.63
C ASP A 39 -1.93 -19.92 -2.13
N VAL A 40 -1.14 -19.20 -1.33
CA VAL A 40 -0.59 -17.89 -1.68
C VAL A 40 0.86 -18.07 -2.17
N ASP A 41 1.00 -18.39 -3.45
CA ASP A 41 2.30 -18.48 -4.14
C ASP A 41 2.71 -17.10 -4.67
N ILE A 42 3.70 -16.47 -4.03
CA ILE A 42 4.28 -15.19 -4.45
C ILE A 42 5.73 -15.43 -4.85
N ARG A 43 6.07 -15.12 -6.10
CA ARG A 43 7.38 -15.33 -6.70
C ARG A 43 8.04 -14.00 -7.08
N LEU A 44 9.37 -14.04 -7.20
CA LEU A 44 10.11 -12.88 -7.71
C LEU A 44 9.69 -12.61 -9.15
N GLY A 45 9.27 -11.37 -9.41
CA GLY A 45 8.76 -10.93 -10.71
C GLY A 45 7.23 -10.78 -10.74
N ASP A 46 6.51 -11.26 -9.73
CA ASP A 46 5.07 -11.04 -9.63
C ASP A 46 4.76 -9.57 -9.41
N VAL A 47 3.71 -9.08 -10.09
CA VAL A 47 3.18 -7.73 -9.94
C VAL A 47 1.90 -7.80 -9.14
N VAL A 48 1.87 -7.12 -8.01
CA VAL A 48 0.68 -7.01 -7.16
C VAL A 48 -0.03 -5.69 -7.47
N VAL A 49 -1.32 -5.77 -7.80
CA VAL A 49 -2.18 -4.61 -8.03
C VAL A 49 -3.28 -4.63 -6.97
N GLY A 50 -3.33 -3.61 -6.12
CA GLY A 50 -4.45 -3.41 -5.21
C GLY A 50 -5.65 -2.85 -5.98
N GLN A 51 -6.80 -3.49 -5.85
CA GLN A 51 -8.06 -3.04 -6.45
C GLN A 51 -9.00 -2.57 -5.33
N PRO A 52 -9.03 -1.26 -5.00
CA PRO A 52 -9.83 -0.77 -3.89
C PRO A 52 -11.30 -1.20 -4.00
N HIS A 53 -11.77 -1.98 -3.03
CA HIS A 53 -13.19 -2.30 -2.89
C HIS A 53 -13.85 -1.24 -2.00
N GLY A 54 -14.63 -0.33 -2.60
CA GLY A 54 -15.35 0.74 -1.90
C GLY A 54 -14.50 1.97 -1.60
N ALA A 55 -14.73 2.63 -0.45
CA ALA A 55 -14.15 3.93 -0.10
C ALA A 55 -12.77 3.86 0.57
N THR A 56 -12.18 2.67 0.70
CA THR A 56 -10.90 2.44 1.40
C THR A 56 -9.83 1.95 0.44
N GLY A 57 -8.65 2.58 0.46
CA GLY A 57 -7.46 2.07 -0.22
C GLY A 57 -7.06 0.69 0.31
N GLU A 58 -6.87 -0.27 -0.59
CA GLU A 58 -6.49 -1.65 -0.29
C GLU A 58 -5.02 -1.80 0.12
N VAL A 59 -4.18 -0.81 -0.18
CA VAL A 59 -2.78 -0.81 0.23
C VAL A 59 -2.69 -0.38 1.70
N VAL A 60 -2.45 -1.34 2.59
CA VAL A 60 -2.18 -1.10 4.00
C VAL A 60 -0.69 -1.20 4.25
N GLN A 61 -0.08 -0.14 4.78
CA GLN A 61 1.31 -0.21 5.20
C GLN A 61 1.47 -1.26 6.31
N TYR A 62 2.42 -2.17 6.15
CA TYR A 62 2.64 -3.27 7.10
C TYR A 62 2.87 -2.77 8.54
N ASP A 63 3.56 -1.65 8.72
CA ASP A 63 3.83 -1.02 10.03
C ASP A 63 2.59 -0.34 10.66
N LEU A 64 1.56 -0.08 9.86
CA LEU A 64 0.25 0.36 10.32
C LEU A 64 -0.65 -0.82 10.74
N VAL A 65 -0.14 -2.04 10.83
CA VAL A 65 -0.87 -3.18 11.37
C VAL A 65 -0.30 -3.54 12.74
N LYS A 66 -1.08 -3.34 13.81
CA LYS A 66 -0.70 -3.82 15.15
C LYS A 66 -1.09 -5.29 15.27
N ALA A 67 -0.12 -6.16 15.47
CA ALA A 67 -0.40 -7.51 15.95
C ALA A 67 -0.83 -7.43 17.43
N LYS A 68 -2.08 -7.77 17.75
CA LYS A 68 -2.51 -8.03 19.13
C LYS A 68 -2.36 -9.52 19.44
N SER A 69 -2.18 -9.85 20.72
CA SER A 69 -2.17 -11.24 21.19
C SER A 69 -3.44 -11.98 20.72
N GLY A 70 -3.27 -13.22 20.28
CA GLY A 70 -4.37 -14.04 19.75
C GLY A 70 -4.62 -13.91 18.24
N GLY A 71 -3.62 -13.49 17.45
CA GLY A 71 -3.70 -13.47 15.98
C GLY A 71 -4.56 -12.35 15.38
N LYS A 72 -5.11 -11.45 16.21
CA LYS A 72 -5.92 -10.33 15.74
C LYS A 72 -5.03 -9.20 15.22
N ARG A 73 -5.16 -8.89 13.93
CA ARG A 73 -4.53 -7.74 13.26
C ARG A 73 -5.49 -6.55 13.31
N GLU A 74 -5.05 -5.43 13.88
CA GLU A 74 -5.82 -4.19 13.89
C GLU A 74 -5.12 -3.12 13.06
N ARG A 75 -5.85 -2.50 12.12
CA ARG A 75 -5.36 -1.41 11.28
C ARG A 75 -5.22 -0.16 12.14
N LYS A 76 -3.99 0.32 12.33
CA LYS A 76 -3.67 1.59 13.00
C LYS A 76 -3.96 2.81 12.12
N GLY A 77 -4.04 2.64 10.79
CA GLY A 77 -4.29 3.75 9.85
C GLY A 77 -4.36 3.32 8.39
N PHE A 78 -4.60 4.29 7.52
CA PHE A 78 -4.61 4.14 6.06
C PHE A 78 -3.93 5.33 5.40
N LEU A 79 -3.43 5.14 4.17
CA LEU A 79 -2.99 6.21 3.28
C LEU A 79 -4.19 6.76 2.51
#